data_AF-A0A4S2FPF5-F1
#
_entry.id   AF-A0A4S2FPF5-F1
#
_cell.length_a   1.000
_cell.length_b   1.000
_cell.length_c   1.000
_cell.angle_alpha   90.00
_cell.angle_beta   90.00
_cell.angle_gamma   90.00
#
_symmetry.space_group_name_H-M   'P 1'
#
loop_
_entity.id
_entity.type
_entity.pdbx_description
1 polymer ?
#
loop_
_entity_poly.entity_id
_entity_poly.type
_entity_poly.pdbx_seq_one_letter_code
_entity_poly.pdbx_strand_id
1 'polypeptide(L)'
;MNDLTVSNIERQNVLNNDYALQAIQDNLDVNALRFHDRLLFTTKMVADFYGVDERTIKRYVQEHGDELRANGYFLSEGNSLKELKLYFDRDINVPKFARQLGVFSFRAFLNIGMLLTESERAKQLRTRILDIVIATINGRAGGGTKYINWRDRDYLPTAIKSENYRKNFTQAVGKYVDGLPTYKYEQITDLIYKAVFRENAKEYRVVLRLQNEENVRHTLYTEVLLCISSFENGVAYQIERQYTENGNKQLSIEEVRAIIDDLAAAPMMEPFINDARSKMASRDVAFRDAWHGNLAEYLRAVTPDEFDRFIGDASIDFDNILEANREVLKRLKQADDDEE
;
A
#
# COMPACT_ATOMS: atom_id res chain seq x y z
N MET A 1 11.23 6.84 -4.20
CA MET A 1 12.19 7.03 -3.07
C MET A 1 12.51 5.62 -2.66
N ASN A 2 13.59 5.03 -3.21
CA ASN A 2 13.75 3.56 -3.28
C ASN A 2 15.00 3.11 -2.53
N ASP A 3 15.18 3.61 -1.31
CA ASP A 3 16.40 3.31 -0.54
C ASP A 3 16.12 2.21 0.49
N LEU A 4 16.20 0.98 -0.01
CA LEU A 4 16.08 -0.24 0.79
C LEU A 4 17.11 -0.31 1.93
N THR A 5 18.18 0.49 1.91
CA THR A 5 19.16 0.52 3.01
C THR A 5 18.67 1.33 4.21
N VAL A 6 17.74 2.26 4.00
CA VAL A 6 17.22 3.16 5.04
C VAL A 6 15.83 2.74 5.49
N SER A 7 14.93 2.47 4.54
CA SER A 7 13.51 2.26 4.85
C SER A 7 13.17 0.80 5.16
N ASN A 8 12.83 0.51 6.42
CA ASN A 8 12.28 -0.79 6.83
C ASN A 8 10.96 -1.08 6.11
N ILE A 9 10.09 -0.08 5.95
CA ILE A 9 8.79 -0.24 5.28
C ILE A 9 8.97 -0.71 3.84
N GLU A 10 9.91 -0.12 3.10
CA GLU A 10 10.17 -0.53 1.71
C GLU A 10 10.74 -1.95 1.65
N ARG A 11 11.69 -2.29 2.53
CA ARG A 11 12.17 -3.68 2.65
C ARG A 11 11.02 -4.63 2.92
N GLN A 12 10.14 -4.28 3.86
CA GLN A 12 9.01 -5.12 4.21
C GLN A 12 7.97 -5.20 3.09
N ASN A 13 7.77 -4.16 2.28
CA ASN A 13 6.94 -4.22 1.07
C ASN A 13 7.49 -5.22 0.06
N VAL A 14 8.80 -5.20 -0.20
CA VAL A 14 9.45 -6.19 -1.06
C VAL A 14 9.23 -7.59 -0.51
N LEU A 15 9.46 -7.77 0.79
CA LEU A 15 9.35 -9.08 1.41
C LEU A 15 7.89 -9.55 1.49
N ASN A 16 6.91 -8.69 1.71
CA ASN A 16 5.50 -9.10 1.78
C ASN A 16 4.87 -9.41 0.41
N ASN A 17 5.53 -9.04 -0.68
CA ASN A 17 5.09 -9.37 -2.03
C ASN A 17 5.56 -10.77 -2.42
N ASP A 18 4.78 -11.80 -2.09
CA ASP A 18 5.13 -13.20 -2.38
C ASP A 18 5.32 -13.46 -3.88
N TYR A 19 4.63 -12.72 -4.75
CA TYR A 19 4.82 -12.82 -6.20
C TYR A 19 6.19 -12.30 -6.64
N ALA A 20 6.62 -11.17 -6.08
CA ALA A 20 7.96 -10.65 -6.34
C ALA A 20 9.03 -11.56 -5.73
N LEU A 21 8.80 -12.10 -4.53
CA LEU A 21 9.73 -13.08 -3.92
C LEU A 21 9.91 -14.31 -4.79
N GLN A 22 8.83 -14.86 -5.33
CA GLN A 22 8.89 -16.01 -6.24
C GLN A 22 9.68 -15.64 -7.52
N ALA A 23 9.37 -14.51 -8.14
CA ALA A 23 10.10 -14.03 -9.32
C ALA A 23 11.59 -13.78 -9.02
N ILE A 24 11.92 -13.22 -7.85
CA ILE A 24 13.29 -13.01 -7.39
C ILE A 24 14.00 -14.35 -7.21
N GLN A 25 13.34 -15.35 -6.60
CA GLN A 25 13.88 -16.68 -6.40
C GLN A 25 14.17 -17.40 -7.73
N ASP A 26 13.28 -17.28 -8.71
CA ASP A 26 13.43 -17.90 -10.03
C ASP A 26 14.55 -17.26 -10.87
N ASN A 27 14.90 -16.00 -10.57
CA ASN A 27 15.92 -15.23 -11.27
C ASN A 27 17.28 -15.20 -10.55
N LEU A 28 17.33 -15.55 -9.27
CA LEU A 28 18.56 -15.59 -8.49
C LEU A 28 19.14 -16.99 -8.46
N ASP A 29 20.32 -17.12 -9.05
CA ASP A 29 21.15 -18.31 -8.88
C ASP A 29 21.83 -18.23 -7.50
N VAL A 30 21.24 -18.91 -6.52
CA VAL A 30 21.73 -18.96 -5.14
C VAL A 30 21.97 -20.39 -4.71
N ASN A 31 23.17 -20.65 -4.21
CA ASN A 31 23.49 -21.89 -3.53
C ASN A 31 22.79 -21.90 -2.16
N ALA A 32 21.60 -22.51 -2.13
CA ALA A 32 20.74 -22.60 -0.96
C ALA A 32 20.55 -24.06 -0.52
N LEU A 33 20.33 -24.29 0.77
CA LEU A 33 19.98 -25.61 1.30
C LEU A 33 18.47 -25.79 1.15
N ARG A 34 18.04 -26.84 0.43
CA ARG A 34 16.61 -27.19 0.35
C ARG A 34 16.24 -28.02 1.56
N PHE A 35 15.31 -27.54 2.38
CA PHE A 35 14.77 -28.27 3.53
C PHE A 35 13.25 -28.14 3.53
N HIS A 36 12.53 -29.26 3.33
CA HIS A 36 11.06 -29.29 3.27
C HIS A 36 10.48 -28.22 2.32
N ASP A 37 10.99 -28.18 1.08
CA ASP A 37 10.64 -27.21 0.03
C ASP A 37 10.94 -25.73 0.34
N ARG A 38 11.72 -25.46 1.39
CA ARG A 38 12.20 -24.11 1.72
C ARG A 38 13.68 -23.96 1.44
N LEU A 39 14.07 -22.77 0.99
CA LEU A 39 15.46 -22.39 0.86
C LEU A 39 15.98 -21.83 2.19
N LEU A 40 17.02 -22.47 2.72
CA LEU A 40 17.71 -22.07 3.94
C LEU A 40 19.16 -21.73 3.65
N PHE A 41 19.69 -20.76 4.39
CA PHE A 41 21.06 -20.30 4.28
C PHE A 41 21.71 -20.28 5.66
N THR A 42 22.94 -20.76 5.75
CA THR A 42 23.75 -20.57 6.96
C THR A 42 24.42 -19.20 6.94
N THR A 43 24.83 -18.68 8.11
CA THR A 43 25.62 -17.43 8.19
C THR A 43 26.80 -17.40 7.21
N LYS A 44 27.49 -18.54 7.05
CA LYS A 44 28.60 -18.66 6.10
C LYS A 44 28.15 -18.50 4.64
N MET A 45 27.07 -19.16 4.24
CA MET A 45 26.53 -19.04 2.88
C MET A 45 26.09 -17.60 2.57
N VAL A 46 25.46 -16.93 3.54
CA VAL A 46 25.08 -15.52 3.40
C VAL A 46 26.33 -14.64 3.22
N ALA A 47 27.35 -14.84 4.06
CA ALA A 47 28.62 -14.11 3.99
C ALA A 47 29.33 -14.32 2.64
N ASP A 48 29.45 -15.58 2.22
CA ASP A 48 30.08 -15.99 0.96
C ASP A 48 29.33 -15.41 -0.25
N PHE A 49 27.98 -15.42 -0.23
CA PHE A 49 27.17 -14.83 -1.29
C PHE A 49 27.40 -13.33 -1.38
N TYR A 50 27.30 -12.59 -0.26
CA TYR A 50 27.48 -11.13 -0.28
C TYR A 50 28.95 -10.67 -0.34
N GLY A 51 29.92 -11.59 -0.27
CA GLY A 51 31.34 -11.27 -0.33
C GLY A 51 31.80 -10.45 0.87
N VAL A 52 31.28 -10.77 2.06
CA VAL A 52 31.63 -10.13 3.34
C VAL A 52 32.04 -11.17 4.36
N ASP A 53 32.67 -10.75 5.46
CA ASP A 53 33.03 -11.67 6.54
C ASP A 53 31.79 -12.13 7.33
N GLU A 54 31.81 -13.36 7.86
CA GLU A 54 30.77 -13.86 8.78
C GLU A 54 30.56 -12.93 10.00
N ARG A 55 31.62 -12.21 10.41
CA ARG A 55 31.55 -11.21 11.49
C ARG A 55 30.64 -10.05 11.14
N THR A 56 30.66 -9.61 9.88
CA THR A 56 29.77 -8.56 9.37
C THR A 56 28.31 -9.01 9.44
N ILE A 57 28.01 -10.23 8.97
CA ILE A 57 26.65 -10.78 9.06
C ILE A 57 26.18 -10.87 10.52
N LYS A 58 27.04 -11.33 11.43
CA LYS A 58 26.71 -11.41 12.86
C LYS A 58 26.45 -10.03 13.48
N ARG A 59 27.20 -8.99 13.08
CA ARG A 59 26.96 -7.61 13.51
C ARG A 59 25.57 -7.12 13.07
N TYR A 60 25.22 -7.30 11.79
CA TYR A 60 23.90 -6.94 11.27
C TYR A 60 22.76 -7.71 11.95
N VAL A 61 22.97 -8.99 12.25
CA VAL A 61 22.01 -9.78 13.04
C VAL A 61 21.82 -9.24 14.45
N GLN A 62 22.88 -8.72 15.07
CA GLN A 62 22.77 -8.10 16.40
C GLN A 62 22.07 -6.74 16.34
N GLU A 63 22.40 -5.92 15.35
CA GLU A 63 21.85 -4.56 15.18
C GLU A 63 20.38 -4.57 14.71
N HIS A 64 20.00 -5.53 13.85
CA HIS A 64 18.68 -5.63 13.23
C HIS A 64 17.94 -6.93 13.57
N GLY A 65 18.23 -7.51 14.74
CA GLY A 65 17.78 -8.85 15.11
C GLY A 65 16.28 -9.03 15.13
N ASP A 66 15.50 -8.01 15.47
CA ASP A 66 14.04 -8.12 15.52
C ASP A 66 13.42 -8.15 14.12
N GLU A 67 13.90 -7.28 13.21
CA GLU A 67 13.51 -7.26 11.79
C GLU A 67 13.87 -8.58 11.09
N LEU A 68 15.08 -9.08 11.35
CA LEU A 68 15.56 -10.32 10.75
C LEU A 68 14.82 -11.54 11.27
N ARG A 69 14.53 -11.60 12.58
CA ARG A 69 13.73 -12.68 13.17
C ARG A 69 12.31 -12.68 12.63
N ALA A 70 11.67 -11.51 12.52
CA ALA A 70 10.36 -11.38 11.90
C ALA A 70 10.34 -11.88 10.44
N ASN A 71 11.45 -11.72 9.72
CA ASN A 71 11.60 -12.18 8.34
C ASN A 71 12.20 -13.60 8.19
N GLY A 72 12.38 -14.35 9.28
CA GLY A 72 12.74 -15.77 9.25
C GLY A 72 14.22 -16.10 9.50
N TYR A 73 14.96 -15.22 10.18
CA TYR A 73 16.22 -15.58 10.82
C TYR A 73 15.96 -16.28 12.15
N PHE A 74 16.67 -17.38 12.43
CA PHE A 74 16.62 -18.06 13.72
C PHE A 74 17.95 -18.75 14.06
N LEU A 75 18.17 -18.99 15.35
CA LEU A 75 19.27 -19.82 15.84
C LEU A 75 18.78 -21.26 15.97
N SER A 76 19.39 -22.18 15.22
CA SER A 76 19.14 -23.61 15.35
C SER A 76 20.08 -24.23 16.36
N GLU A 77 19.50 -24.93 17.34
CA GLU A 77 20.21 -25.54 18.47
C GLU A 77 19.65 -26.93 18.80
N GLY A 78 20.40 -27.71 19.59
CA GLY A 78 19.93 -28.99 20.12
C GLY A 78 19.49 -29.98 19.04
N ASN A 79 18.25 -30.49 19.14
CA ASN A 79 17.72 -31.48 18.21
C ASN A 79 17.46 -30.92 16.81
N SER A 80 16.98 -29.67 16.69
CA SER A 80 16.78 -29.02 15.38
C SER A 80 18.10 -28.92 14.60
N LEU A 81 19.20 -28.63 15.31
CA LEU A 81 20.52 -28.55 14.70
C LEU A 81 21.04 -29.92 14.25
N LYS A 82 20.72 -30.99 14.99
CA LYS A 82 21.08 -32.36 14.59
C LYS A 82 20.36 -32.77 13.31
N GLU A 83 19.07 -32.45 13.20
CA GLU A 83 18.25 -32.73 12.02
C GLU A 83 18.76 -31.96 10.81
N LEU A 84 18.98 -30.65 10.96
CA LEU A 84 19.58 -29.82 9.92
C LEU A 84 20.95 -30.35 9.49
N LYS A 85 21.84 -30.68 10.44
CA LYS A 85 23.15 -31.26 10.11
C LYS A 85 23.05 -32.58 9.36
N LEU A 86 22.14 -33.47 9.75
CA LEU A 86 21.94 -34.76 9.06
C LEU A 86 21.48 -34.56 7.62
N TYR A 87 20.65 -33.55 7.38
CA TYR A 87 20.21 -33.17 6.04
C TYR A 87 21.34 -32.50 5.24
N PHE A 88 22.15 -31.66 5.89
CA PHE A 88 23.21 -30.87 5.25
C PHE A 88 24.51 -31.64 4.97
N ASP A 89 24.80 -32.73 5.69
CA ASP A 89 26.02 -33.55 5.50
C ASP A 89 26.12 -34.16 4.09
N ARG A 90 25.04 -34.13 3.31
CA ARG A 90 25.00 -34.58 1.91
C ARG A 90 25.38 -33.49 0.89
N ASP A 91 25.18 -32.21 1.21
CA ASP A 91 25.25 -31.11 0.21
C ASP A 91 26.29 -30.02 0.53
N ILE A 92 26.58 -29.71 1.82
CA ILE A 92 27.51 -28.62 2.19
C ILE A 92 28.31 -28.99 3.45
N ASN A 93 29.59 -28.62 3.47
CA ASN A 93 30.50 -28.82 4.61
C ASN A 93 30.17 -27.90 5.79
N VAL A 94 29.08 -28.19 6.50
CA VAL A 94 28.66 -27.50 7.73
C VAL A 94 29.66 -27.84 8.85
N PRO A 95 30.14 -26.87 9.64
CA PRO A 95 31.11 -27.14 10.70
C PRO A 95 30.61 -28.21 11.69
N LYS A 96 31.32 -29.34 11.75
CA LYS A 96 30.95 -30.52 12.56
C LYS A 96 30.71 -30.18 14.04
N PHE A 97 31.40 -29.16 14.58
CA PHE A 97 31.42 -28.81 16.01
C PHE A 97 30.58 -27.59 16.43
N ALA A 98 29.78 -26.99 15.55
CA ALA A 98 28.94 -25.85 15.96
C ALA A 98 27.85 -26.31 16.96
N ARG A 99 27.74 -25.65 18.12
CA ARG A 99 26.67 -25.87 19.13
C ARG A 99 25.38 -25.12 18.80
N GLN A 100 25.48 -24.06 18.00
CA GLN A 100 24.38 -23.22 17.52
C GLN A 100 24.70 -22.83 16.07
N LEU A 101 23.68 -22.72 15.22
CA LEU A 101 23.82 -22.33 13.82
C LEU A 101 22.80 -21.24 13.48
N GLY A 102 23.26 -20.09 12.98
CA GLY A 102 22.39 -19.06 12.43
C GLY A 102 21.85 -19.51 11.07
N VAL A 103 20.52 -19.54 10.95
CA VAL A 103 19.80 -19.97 9.76
C VAL A 103 18.90 -18.84 9.28
N PHE A 104 18.93 -18.60 7.97
CA PHE A 104 18.12 -17.60 7.29
C PHE A 104 17.19 -18.30 6.31
N SER A 105 15.91 -17.94 6.34
CA SER A 105 15.00 -18.17 5.21
C SER A 105 15.44 -17.35 3.98
N PHE A 106 14.85 -17.62 2.81
CA PHE A 106 15.04 -16.78 1.63
C PHE A 106 14.68 -15.31 1.89
N ARG A 107 13.59 -15.06 2.62
CA ARG A 107 13.18 -13.71 3.05
C ARG A 107 14.24 -13.03 3.89
N ALA A 108 14.75 -13.70 4.93
CA ALA A 108 15.79 -13.16 5.79
C ALA A 108 17.12 -12.96 5.04
N PHE A 109 17.43 -13.83 4.09
CA PHE A 109 18.59 -13.70 3.20
C PHE A 109 18.53 -12.44 2.33
N LEU A 110 17.38 -12.15 1.70
CA LEU A 110 17.18 -10.91 0.96
C LEU A 110 17.19 -9.70 1.90
N ASN A 111 16.58 -9.82 3.10
CA ASN A 111 16.56 -8.74 4.07
C ASN A 111 17.97 -8.29 4.49
N ILE A 112 18.88 -9.25 4.73
CA ILE A 112 20.30 -8.95 4.97
C ILE A 112 20.92 -8.21 3.79
N GLY A 113 20.68 -8.64 2.55
CA GLY A 113 21.19 -7.95 1.35
C GLY A 113 20.67 -6.52 1.21
N MET A 114 19.45 -6.25 1.69
CA MET A 114 18.91 -4.90 1.71
C MET A 114 19.53 -4.01 2.80
N LEU A 115 20.00 -4.60 3.91
CA LEU A 115 20.67 -3.89 5.01
C LEU A 115 22.17 -3.64 4.78
N LEU A 116 22.87 -4.55 4.08
CA LEU A 116 24.32 -4.48 3.86
C LEU A 116 24.70 -3.29 2.95
N THR A 117 25.32 -2.26 3.50
CA THR A 117 25.70 -1.06 2.73
C THR A 117 27.10 -1.18 2.13
N GLU A 118 27.98 -1.97 2.75
CA GLU A 118 29.38 -2.14 2.38
C GLU A 118 29.63 -3.25 1.34
N SER A 119 28.61 -4.00 0.92
CA SER A 119 28.75 -5.08 -0.05
C SER A 119 28.33 -4.65 -1.46
N GLU A 120 29.25 -4.74 -2.42
CA GLU A 120 28.95 -4.47 -3.83
C GLU A 120 27.94 -5.48 -4.39
N ARG A 121 28.00 -6.74 -3.96
CA ARG A 121 27.00 -7.76 -4.33
C ARG A 121 25.62 -7.45 -3.75
N ALA A 122 25.56 -6.96 -2.51
CA ALA A 122 24.30 -6.52 -1.91
C ALA A 122 23.71 -5.32 -2.66
N LYS A 123 24.55 -4.38 -3.09
CA LYS A 123 24.14 -3.24 -3.93
C LYS A 123 23.54 -3.70 -5.26
N GLN A 124 24.21 -4.62 -5.96
CA GLN A 124 23.69 -5.19 -7.22
C GLN A 124 22.38 -5.95 -6.99
N LEU A 125 22.29 -6.72 -5.89
CA LEU A 125 21.06 -7.42 -5.51
C LEU A 125 19.91 -6.43 -5.30
N ARG A 126 20.11 -5.34 -4.56
CA ARG A 126 19.06 -4.33 -4.30
C ARG A 126 18.51 -3.73 -5.59
N THR A 127 19.37 -3.35 -6.54
CA THR A 127 18.93 -2.86 -7.84
C THR A 127 18.07 -3.91 -8.56
N ARG A 128 18.55 -5.15 -8.62
CA ARG A 128 17.83 -6.23 -9.28
C ARG A 128 16.50 -6.57 -8.60
N ILE A 129 16.44 -6.52 -7.27
CA ILE A 129 15.19 -6.68 -6.49
C ILE A 129 14.18 -5.62 -6.91
N LEU A 130 14.58 -4.35 -6.94
CA LEU A 130 13.68 -3.25 -7.32
C LEU A 130 13.15 -3.43 -8.74
N ASP A 131 14.01 -3.78 -9.70
CA ASP A 131 13.61 -4.04 -11.09
C ASP A 131 12.59 -5.18 -11.18
N ILE A 132 12.81 -6.29 -10.46
CA ILE A 132 11.90 -7.45 -10.45
C ILE A 132 10.57 -7.08 -9.78
N VAL A 133 10.59 -6.32 -8.68
CA VAL A 133 9.37 -5.88 -7.99
C VAL A 133 8.52 -5.01 -8.92
N ILE A 134 9.14 -4.01 -9.57
CA ILE A 134 8.47 -3.13 -10.53
C ILE A 134 7.90 -3.94 -11.70
N ALA A 135 8.69 -4.85 -12.28
CA ALA A 135 8.25 -5.70 -13.38
C ALA A 135 7.09 -6.62 -12.96
N THR A 136 7.14 -7.18 -11.75
CA THR A 136 6.11 -8.06 -11.21
C THR A 136 4.79 -7.31 -11.02
N ILE A 137 4.83 -6.14 -10.37
CA ILE A 137 3.63 -5.32 -10.15
C ILE A 137 3.01 -4.90 -11.49
N ASN A 138 3.81 -4.38 -12.42
CA ASN A 138 3.31 -3.94 -13.73
C ASN A 138 2.75 -5.12 -14.55
N GLY A 139 3.46 -6.24 -14.60
CA GLY A 139 3.03 -7.43 -15.33
C GLY A 139 1.72 -7.99 -14.79
N ARG A 140 1.57 -8.05 -13.47
CA ARG A 140 0.34 -8.55 -12.82
C ARG A 140 -0.82 -7.55 -12.82
N ALA A 141 -0.53 -6.25 -12.83
CA ALA A 141 -1.55 -5.21 -12.94
C ALA A 141 -2.13 -5.07 -14.36
N GLY A 142 -1.49 -5.65 -15.39
CA GLY A 142 -1.92 -5.53 -16.79
C GLY A 142 -1.28 -4.37 -17.56
N GLY A 143 -0.08 -3.93 -17.17
CA GLY A 143 0.70 -2.91 -17.88
C GLY A 143 0.56 -1.48 -17.34
N GLY A 144 -0.27 -1.25 -16.32
CA GLY A 144 -0.36 0.04 -15.63
C GLY A 144 -0.99 -0.06 -14.25
N THR A 145 -0.55 0.79 -13.31
CA THR A 145 -0.95 0.73 -11.89
C THR A 145 -1.83 1.90 -11.45
N LYS A 146 -2.09 2.87 -12.35
CA LYS A 146 -2.92 4.06 -12.06
C LYS A 146 -4.30 3.67 -11.50
N TYR A 147 -4.97 2.71 -12.12
CA TYR A 147 -6.29 2.22 -11.72
C TYR A 147 -6.24 0.84 -11.03
N ILE A 148 -5.14 0.53 -10.33
CA ILE A 148 -4.98 -0.76 -9.65
C ILE A 148 -6.09 -1.04 -8.63
N ASN A 149 -6.68 0.02 -8.06
CA ASN A 149 -7.82 -0.06 -7.15
C ASN A 149 -9.04 -0.75 -7.78
N TRP A 150 -9.20 -0.76 -9.11
CA TRP A 150 -10.33 -1.41 -9.78
C TRP A 150 -10.26 -2.93 -9.75
N ARG A 151 -9.07 -3.48 -9.46
CA ARG A 151 -8.85 -4.93 -9.33
C ARG A 151 -9.35 -5.47 -7.99
N ASP A 152 -9.71 -4.59 -7.06
CA ASP A 152 -10.35 -4.96 -5.82
C ASP A 152 -11.83 -5.30 -6.05
N ARG A 153 -12.25 -6.47 -5.56
CA ARG A 153 -13.63 -6.95 -5.67
C ARG A 153 -14.67 -5.99 -5.12
N ASP A 154 -14.33 -5.28 -4.06
CA ASP A 154 -15.28 -4.40 -3.39
C ASP A 154 -15.30 -2.98 -3.98
N TYR A 155 -14.42 -2.69 -4.94
CA TYR A 155 -14.27 -1.36 -5.53
C TYR A 155 -15.50 -0.93 -6.33
N LEU A 156 -15.89 -1.68 -7.37
CA LEU A 156 -17.00 -1.28 -8.24
C LEU A 156 -18.32 -1.11 -7.48
N PRO A 157 -18.75 -2.05 -6.62
CA PRO A 157 -19.97 -1.84 -5.83
C PRO A 157 -19.90 -0.60 -4.95
N THR A 158 -18.72 -0.27 -4.42
CA THR A 158 -18.49 0.92 -3.60
C THR A 158 -18.53 2.19 -4.43
N ALA A 159 -17.87 2.21 -5.59
CA ALA A 159 -17.86 3.34 -6.51
C ALA A 159 -19.29 3.73 -6.93
N ILE A 160 -20.11 2.76 -7.35
CA ILE A 160 -21.52 2.99 -7.71
C ILE A 160 -22.33 3.55 -6.53
N LYS A 161 -22.13 3.02 -5.32
CA LYS A 161 -22.80 3.55 -4.13
C LYS A 161 -22.34 4.98 -3.81
N SER A 162 -21.05 5.27 -3.98
CA SER A 162 -20.46 6.59 -3.71
C SER A 162 -21.03 7.69 -4.61
N GLU A 163 -21.46 7.37 -5.84
CA GLU A 163 -22.15 8.31 -6.72
C GLU A 163 -23.47 8.82 -6.11
N ASN A 164 -24.25 7.92 -5.49
CA ASN A 164 -25.51 8.30 -4.86
C ASN A 164 -25.26 9.25 -3.68
N TYR A 165 -24.24 8.98 -2.86
CA TYR A 165 -23.88 9.87 -1.75
C TYR A 165 -23.38 11.22 -2.25
N ARG A 166 -22.55 11.23 -3.31
CA ARG A 166 -22.09 12.46 -3.96
C ARG A 166 -23.25 13.30 -4.49
N LYS A 167 -24.21 12.68 -5.18
CA LYS A 167 -25.40 13.35 -5.70
C LYS A 167 -26.25 13.96 -4.59
N ASN A 168 -26.47 13.24 -3.49
CA ASN A 168 -27.21 13.77 -2.36
C ASN A 168 -26.49 14.96 -1.71
N PHE A 169 -25.17 14.85 -1.59
CA PHE A 169 -24.32 15.91 -1.08
C PHE A 169 -24.32 17.17 -1.97
N THR A 170 -24.16 17.04 -3.28
CA THR A 170 -24.19 18.18 -4.21
C THR A 170 -25.58 18.82 -4.26
N GLN A 171 -26.66 18.04 -4.12
CA GLN A 171 -28.01 18.58 -4.00
C GLN A 171 -28.20 19.37 -2.70
N ALA A 172 -27.72 18.86 -1.56
CA ALA A 172 -27.80 19.55 -0.28
C ALA A 172 -27.00 20.86 -0.31
N VAL A 173 -25.76 20.83 -0.80
CA VAL A 173 -24.91 22.02 -0.99
C VAL A 173 -25.56 23.02 -1.95
N GLY A 174 -26.14 22.53 -3.05
CA GLY A 174 -26.81 23.37 -4.04
C GLY A 174 -27.96 24.18 -3.46
N LYS A 175 -28.83 23.51 -2.68
CA LYS A 175 -30.05 24.10 -2.11
C LYS A 175 -29.79 24.95 -0.87
N TYR A 176 -28.96 24.47 0.04
CA TYR A 176 -28.91 24.96 1.42
C TYR A 176 -27.65 25.75 1.77
N VAL A 177 -26.69 25.86 0.87
CA VAL A 177 -25.43 26.61 1.10
C VAL A 177 -25.36 27.79 0.13
N ASP A 178 -24.98 28.96 0.64
CA ASP A 178 -24.80 30.18 -0.12
C ASP A 178 -23.48 30.14 -0.93
N GLY A 179 -23.43 30.91 -2.02
CA GLY A 179 -22.25 31.04 -2.87
C GLY A 179 -22.46 30.57 -4.31
N LEU A 180 -21.47 30.91 -5.15
CA LEU A 180 -21.46 30.57 -6.58
C LEU A 180 -21.38 29.04 -6.76
N PRO A 181 -22.29 28.41 -7.53
CA PRO A 181 -22.41 26.95 -7.62
C PRO A 181 -21.09 26.21 -7.84
N THR A 182 -20.40 26.45 -8.95
CA THR A 182 -19.15 25.75 -9.28
C THR A 182 -18.08 25.91 -8.20
N TYR A 183 -17.97 27.10 -7.62
CA TYR A 183 -16.95 27.41 -6.63
C TYR A 183 -17.23 26.76 -5.27
N LYS A 184 -18.48 26.78 -4.79
CA LYS A 184 -18.83 26.19 -3.49
C LYS A 184 -18.66 24.67 -3.49
N TYR A 185 -18.91 23.99 -4.60
CA TYR A 185 -18.70 22.54 -4.71
C TYR A 185 -17.22 22.15 -4.61
N GLU A 186 -16.34 22.84 -5.33
CA GLU A 186 -14.89 22.61 -5.27
C GLU A 186 -14.38 22.87 -3.85
N GLN A 187 -14.73 24.02 -3.27
CA GLN A 187 -14.29 24.41 -1.93
C GLN A 187 -14.69 23.40 -0.85
N ILE A 188 -15.96 23.00 -0.80
CA ILE A 188 -16.44 22.09 0.25
C ILE A 188 -15.89 20.68 0.03
N THR A 189 -15.75 20.24 -1.23
CA THR A 189 -15.09 18.97 -1.54
C THR A 189 -13.64 18.97 -1.06
N ASP A 190 -12.90 20.05 -1.32
CA ASP A 190 -11.53 20.20 -0.84
C ASP A 190 -11.44 20.23 0.69
N LEU A 191 -12.43 20.78 1.40
CA LEU A 191 -12.51 20.71 2.86
C LEU A 191 -12.68 19.27 3.36
N ILE A 192 -13.59 18.49 2.74
CA ILE A 192 -13.76 17.07 3.06
C ILE A 192 -12.46 16.31 2.80
N TYR A 193 -11.80 16.58 1.67
CA TYR A 193 -10.54 15.97 1.29
C TYR A 193 -9.43 16.24 2.30
N LYS A 194 -9.28 17.50 2.72
CA LYS A 194 -8.32 17.87 3.78
C LYS A 194 -8.65 17.20 5.12
N ALA A 195 -9.93 17.09 5.47
CA ALA A 195 -10.36 16.39 6.68
C ALA A 195 -10.01 14.89 6.64
N VAL A 196 -10.26 14.23 5.51
CA VAL A 196 -10.02 12.79 5.36
C VAL A 196 -8.52 12.48 5.20
N PHE A 197 -7.79 13.19 4.34
CA PHE A 197 -6.44 12.80 3.92
C PHE A 197 -5.37 13.90 3.97
N ARG A 198 -5.64 15.05 4.62
CA ARG A 198 -4.69 16.16 4.80
C ARG A 198 -4.09 16.72 3.51
N GLU A 199 -4.68 16.39 2.37
CA GLU A 199 -4.34 16.91 1.05
C GLU A 199 -5.64 17.34 0.37
N ASN A 200 -5.54 18.09 -0.71
CA ASN A 200 -6.69 18.45 -1.56
C ASN A 200 -6.61 17.76 -2.94
N ALA A 201 -7.62 17.99 -3.78
CA ALA A 201 -7.70 17.33 -5.08
C ALA A 201 -6.50 17.70 -5.99
N LYS A 202 -6.01 18.94 -5.92
CA LYS A 202 -4.88 19.41 -6.75
C LYS A 202 -3.57 18.78 -6.32
N GLU A 203 -3.31 18.73 -5.01
CA GLU A 203 -2.13 18.05 -4.46
C GLU A 203 -2.11 16.58 -4.85
N TYR A 204 -3.25 15.89 -4.73
CA TYR A 204 -3.33 14.47 -5.09
C TYR A 204 -3.16 14.21 -6.59
N ARG A 205 -3.70 15.06 -7.47
CA ARG A 205 -3.46 14.99 -8.92
C ARG A 205 -1.97 15.06 -9.25
N VAL A 206 -1.22 15.91 -8.56
CA VAL A 206 0.23 16.03 -8.75
C VAL A 206 0.95 14.75 -8.30
N VAL A 207 0.58 14.20 -7.14
CA VAL A 207 1.15 12.95 -6.61
C VAL A 207 0.98 11.79 -7.61
N LEU A 208 -0.22 11.62 -8.18
CA LEU A 208 -0.52 10.56 -9.14
C LEU A 208 -0.24 10.91 -10.62
N ARG A 209 0.23 12.14 -10.90
CA ARG A 209 0.50 12.63 -12.27
C ARG A 209 -0.74 12.51 -13.17
N LEU A 210 -1.90 12.87 -12.65
CA LEU A 210 -3.18 12.82 -13.38
C LEU A 210 -3.26 13.94 -14.42
N GLN A 211 -3.85 13.61 -15.57
CA GLN A 211 -4.25 14.59 -16.59
C GLN A 211 -5.50 15.34 -16.15
N ASN A 212 -5.82 16.44 -16.82
CA ASN A 212 -6.93 17.31 -16.43
C ASN A 212 -8.29 16.61 -16.53
N GLU A 213 -8.45 15.76 -17.55
CA GLU A 213 -9.67 15.03 -17.87
C GLU A 213 -9.84 13.78 -16.98
N GLU A 214 -8.83 13.43 -16.17
CA GLU A 214 -8.89 12.25 -15.31
C GLU A 214 -9.60 12.57 -13.98
N ASN A 215 -10.58 11.74 -13.62
CA ASN A 215 -11.27 11.87 -12.34
C ASN A 215 -10.43 11.29 -11.19
N VAL A 216 -10.15 12.13 -10.19
CA VAL A 216 -9.45 11.76 -8.94
C VAL A 216 -10.14 10.62 -8.21
N ARG A 217 -11.48 10.61 -8.15
CA ARG A 217 -12.24 9.60 -7.40
C ARG A 217 -12.06 8.20 -7.98
N HIS A 218 -11.82 8.11 -9.29
CA HIS A 218 -11.57 6.84 -9.96
C HIS A 218 -10.25 6.19 -9.54
N THR A 219 -9.32 6.92 -8.94
CA THR A 219 -8.06 6.36 -8.43
C THR A 219 -8.09 6.04 -6.94
N LEU A 220 -9.13 6.44 -6.21
CA LEU A 220 -9.23 6.20 -4.78
C LEU A 220 -9.53 4.74 -4.46
N TYR A 221 -8.92 4.22 -3.40
CA TYR A 221 -9.23 2.87 -2.91
C TYR A 221 -10.61 2.80 -2.26
N THR A 222 -11.17 1.60 -2.19
CA THR A 222 -12.49 1.31 -1.62
C THR A 222 -12.69 1.93 -0.24
N GLU A 223 -11.75 1.74 0.68
CA GLU A 223 -11.81 2.26 2.05
C GLU A 223 -11.79 3.80 2.08
N VAL A 224 -11.06 4.43 1.15
CA VAL A 224 -10.99 5.88 1.01
C VAL A 224 -12.31 6.43 0.46
N LEU A 225 -12.87 5.79 -0.57
CA LEU A 225 -14.17 6.16 -1.13
C LEU A 225 -15.30 6.01 -0.10
N LEU A 226 -15.28 4.96 0.71
CA LEU A 226 -16.24 4.76 1.79
C LEU A 226 -16.13 5.89 2.82
N CYS A 227 -14.92 6.23 3.26
CA CYS A 227 -14.72 7.32 4.22
C CYS A 227 -15.25 8.66 3.66
N ILE A 228 -14.89 9.01 2.42
CA ILE A 228 -15.40 10.23 1.76
C ILE A 228 -16.93 10.19 1.65
N SER A 229 -17.50 9.05 1.25
CA SER A 229 -18.96 8.88 1.14
C SER A 229 -19.67 9.06 2.49
N SER A 230 -19.06 8.59 3.59
CA SER A 230 -19.57 8.80 4.95
C SER A 230 -19.55 10.28 5.33
N PHE A 231 -18.48 11.00 5.00
CA PHE A 231 -18.41 12.45 5.18
C PHE A 231 -19.47 13.17 4.34
N GLU A 232 -19.57 12.88 3.05
CA GLU A 232 -20.54 13.51 2.15
C GLU A 232 -21.98 13.31 2.63
N ASN A 233 -22.33 12.09 3.03
CA ASN A 233 -23.66 11.80 3.55
C ASN A 233 -23.91 12.50 4.91
N GLY A 234 -22.95 12.43 5.83
CA GLY A 234 -23.07 13.08 7.14
C GLY A 234 -23.18 14.60 7.05
N VAL A 235 -22.31 15.23 6.24
CA VAL A 235 -22.30 16.67 6.01
C VAL A 235 -23.59 17.12 5.32
N ALA A 236 -24.07 16.40 4.31
CA ALA A 236 -25.34 16.71 3.64
C ALA A 236 -26.51 16.75 4.64
N TYR A 237 -26.62 15.74 5.51
CA TYR A 237 -27.63 15.67 6.54
C TYR A 237 -27.53 16.84 7.54
N GLN A 238 -26.32 17.18 7.98
CA GLN A 238 -26.10 18.27 8.94
C GLN A 238 -26.41 19.65 8.33
N ILE A 239 -26.07 19.86 7.05
CA ILE A 239 -26.42 21.08 6.31
C ILE A 239 -27.95 21.27 6.29
N GLU A 240 -28.69 20.24 5.89
CA GLU A 240 -30.16 20.31 5.82
C GLU A 240 -30.78 20.54 7.20
N ARG A 241 -30.25 19.88 8.23
CA ARG A 241 -30.71 20.06 9.62
C ARG A 241 -30.49 21.49 10.10
N GLN A 242 -29.29 22.03 9.96
CA GLN A 242 -28.97 23.39 10.39
C GLN A 242 -29.74 24.45 9.60
N TYR A 243 -29.94 24.24 8.30
CA TYR A 243 -30.79 25.10 7.47
C TYR A 243 -32.23 25.15 8.00
N THR A 244 -32.78 24.01 8.43
CA THR A 244 -34.13 23.97 8.99
C THR A 244 -34.19 24.67 10.36
N GLU A 245 -33.20 24.42 11.21
CA GLU A 245 -33.11 24.97 12.57
C GLU A 245 -32.85 26.49 12.59
N ASN A 246 -32.13 27.04 11.61
CA ASN A 246 -31.80 28.46 11.53
C ASN A 246 -32.87 29.31 10.82
N GLY A 247 -34.04 28.73 10.55
CA GLY A 247 -35.17 29.42 9.92
C GLY A 247 -35.09 29.47 8.39
N ASN A 248 -34.56 28.42 7.75
CA ASN A 248 -34.40 28.30 6.30
C ASN A 248 -33.44 29.32 5.70
N LYS A 249 -32.39 29.67 6.45
CA LYS A 249 -31.32 30.54 5.97
C LYS A 249 -30.19 29.68 5.43
N GLN A 250 -29.74 29.97 4.21
CA GLN A 250 -28.60 29.29 3.61
C GLN A 250 -27.35 29.44 4.48
N LEU A 251 -26.59 28.35 4.60
CA LEU A 251 -25.33 28.31 5.34
C LEU A 251 -24.21 28.94 4.52
N SER A 252 -23.29 29.59 5.21
CA SER A 252 -22.00 30.01 4.66
C SER A 252 -21.02 28.85 4.56
N ILE A 253 -19.96 29.02 3.75
CA ILE A 253 -18.88 28.03 3.64
C ILE A 253 -18.20 27.77 4.98
N GLU A 254 -18.10 28.79 5.85
CA GLU A 254 -17.48 28.64 7.18
C GLU A 254 -18.37 27.81 8.13
N GLU A 255 -19.70 27.95 8.04
CA GLU A 255 -20.63 27.09 8.79
C GLU A 255 -20.54 25.63 8.31
N VAL A 256 -20.42 25.40 7.00
CA VAL A 256 -20.19 24.05 6.46
C VAL A 256 -18.83 23.50 6.88
N ARG A 257 -17.80 24.33 6.93
CA ARG A 257 -16.48 23.94 7.43
C ARG A 257 -16.54 23.49 8.88
N ALA A 258 -17.25 24.21 9.74
CA ALA A 258 -17.44 23.80 11.13
C ALA A 258 -18.12 22.43 11.23
N ILE A 259 -19.13 22.14 10.40
CA ILE A 259 -19.75 20.81 10.32
C ILE A 259 -18.73 19.72 9.96
N ILE A 260 -17.88 19.98 8.97
CA ILE A 260 -16.85 19.02 8.52
C ILE A 260 -15.83 18.79 9.62
N ASP A 261 -15.36 19.86 10.27
CA ASP A 261 -14.35 19.80 11.33
C ASP A 261 -14.91 19.05 12.56
N ASP A 262 -16.17 19.29 12.95
CA ASP A 262 -16.85 18.56 14.02
C ASP A 262 -16.99 17.06 13.70
N LEU A 263 -17.35 16.73 12.46
CA LEU A 263 -17.45 15.34 12.02
C LEU A 263 -16.08 14.66 12.00
N ALA A 264 -15.04 15.36 11.56
CA ALA A 264 -13.67 14.85 11.54
C ALA A 264 -13.11 14.65 12.96
N ALA A 265 -13.50 15.50 13.91
CA ALA A 265 -13.11 15.39 15.31
C ALA A 265 -13.91 14.33 16.10
N ALA A 266 -14.99 13.79 15.52
CA ALA A 266 -15.81 12.79 16.18
C ALA A 266 -14.99 11.50 16.43
N PRO A 267 -14.93 10.97 17.67
CA PRO A 267 -14.14 9.77 17.98
C PRO A 267 -14.52 8.54 17.16
N MET A 268 -15.77 8.44 16.71
CA MET A 268 -16.22 7.36 15.82
C MET A 268 -15.59 7.41 14.42
N MET A 269 -15.17 8.59 13.96
CA MET A 269 -14.59 8.78 12.63
C MET A 269 -13.08 8.54 12.60
N GLU A 270 -12.39 8.70 13.74
CA GLU A 270 -10.94 8.54 13.85
C GLU A 270 -10.43 7.20 13.25
N PRO A 271 -11.02 6.02 13.54
CA PRO A 271 -10.56 4.76 12.95
C PRO A 271 -10.69 4.74 11.42
N PHE A 272 -11.79 5.28 10.88
CA PHE A 272 -12.02 5.31 9.43
C PHE A 272 -11.07 6.25 8.71
N ILE A 273 -10.83 7.43 9.29
CA ILE A 273 -9.88 8.42 8.76
C ILE A 273 -8.46 7.84 8.79
N ASN A 274 -8.05 7.25 9.92
CA ASN A 274 -6.72 6.68 10.06
C ASN A 274 -6.51 5.48 9.11
N ASP A 275 -7.51 4.61 8.93
CA ASP A 275 -7.41 3.53 7.96
C ASP A 275 -7.36 4.05 6.53
N ALA A 276 -8.22 5.02 6.15
CA ALA A 276 -8.18 5.63 4.82
C ALA A 276 -6.81 6.26 4.52
N ARG A 277 -6.25 7.05 5.45
CA ARG A 277 -4.92 7.66 5.32
C ARG A 277 -3.83 6.61 5.18
N SER A 278 -3.86 5.58 6.02
CA SER A 278 -2.86 4.51 6.00
C SER A 278 -2.93 3.67 4.73
N LYS A 279 -4.14 3.33 4.26
CA LYS A 279 -4.33 2.60 3.00
C LYS A 279 -3.88 3.43 1.81
N MET A 280 -4.26 4.70 1.74
CA MET A 280 -3.87 5.61 0.67
C MET A 280 -2.34 5.73 0.60
N ALA A 281 -1.70 6.17 1.68
CA ALA A 281 -0.26 6.37 1.73
C ALA A 281 0.54 5.09 1.42
N SER A 282 0.15 3.95 1.99
CA SER A 282 0.92 2.71 1.88
C SER A 282 0.75 2.05 0.51
N ARG A 283 -0.49 2.02 -0.01
CA ARG A 283 -0.78 1.36 -1.29
C ARG A 283 -0.32 2.21 -2.47
N ASP A 284 -0.43 3.53 -2.41
CA ASP A 284 0.09 4.41 -3.47
C ASP A 284 1.62 4.31 -3.58
N VAL A 285 2.35 4.22 -2.46
CA VAL A 285 3.79 3.95 -2.49
C VAL A 285 4.08 2.56 -3.05
N ALA A 286 3.41 1.52 -2.55
CA ALA A 286 3.74 0.13 -2.92
C ALA A 286 3.38 -0.21 -4.37
N PHE A 287 2.25 0.30 -4.88
CA PHE A 287 1.71 -0.08 -6.18
C PHE A 287 1.90 0.98 -7.27
N ARG A 288 1.92 2.26 -6.91
CA ARG A 288 1.95 3.38 -7.89
C ARG A 288 3.26 4.15 -7.89
N ASP A 289 4.21 3.82 -7.01
CA ASP A 289 5.42 4.61 -6.76
C ASP A 289 5.08 6.10 -6.50
N ALA A 290 4.02 6.32 -5.72
CA ALA A 290 3.46 7.64 -5.44
C ALA A 290 3.56 7.96 -3.94
N TRP A 291 4.36 8.98 -3.62
CA TRP A 291 4.64 9.39 -2.24
C TRP A 291 3.77 10.57 -1.80
N HIS A 292 3.13 10.42 -0.64
CA HIS A 292 2.30 11.44 0.00
C HIS A 292 3.05 12.09 1.16
N GLY A 293 3.54 13.32 0.96
CA GLY A 293 4.27 14.05 2.00
C GLY A 293 3.43 14.27 3.26
N ASN A 294 2.15 14.63 3.10
CA ASN A 294 1.26 14.96 4.23
C ASN A 294 0.75 13.72 4.98
N LEU A 295 0.90 12.53 4.39
CA LEU A 295 0.49 11.25 4.97
C LEU A 295 1.67 10.37 5.39
N ALA A 296 2.89 10.88 5.40
CA ALA A 296 4.10 10.11 5.70
C ALA A 296 4.02 9.37 7.05
N GLU A 297 3.36 9.95 8.06
CA GLU A 297 3.20 9.33 9.39
C GLU A 297 2.25 8.12 9.40
N TYR A 298 1.41 7.97 8.38
CA TYR A 298 0.46 6.86 8.24
C TYR A 298 1.01 5.69 7.41
N LEU A 299 2.20 5.87 6.85
CA LEU A 299 2.84 4.87 6.01
C LEU A 299 3.14 3.61 6.82
N ARG A 300 2.72 2.47 6.29
CA ARG A 300 3.05 1.14 6.81
C ARG A 300 3.39 0.20 5.66
N ALA A 301 3.99 -0.93 6.01
CA ALA A 301 4.19 -1.99 5.03
C ALA A 301 2.83 -2.59 4.61
N VAL A 302 2.65 -2.78 3.32
CA VAL A 302 1.51 -3.48 2.72
C VAL A 302 1.61 -4.95 3.07
N THR A 303 0.50 -5.55 3.49
CA THR A 303 0.47 -6.97 3.90
C THR A 303 0.46 -7.91 2.68
N PRO A 304 0.84 -9.19 2.84
CA PRO A 304 0.70 -10.18 1.77
C PRO A 304 -0.74 -10.27 1.23
N ASP A 305 -1.75 -10.24 2.09
CA ASP A 305 -3.17 -10.25 1.69
C ASP A 305 -3.54 -9.04 0.83
N GLU A 306 -2.95 -7.87 1.09
CA GLU A 306 -3.16 -6.70 0.26
C GLU A 306 -2.46 -6.82 -1.10
N PHE A 307 -1.27 -7.42 -1.17
CA PHE A 307 -0.67 -7.77 -2.46
C PHE A 307 -1.55 -8.75 -3.23
N ASP A 308 -2.06 -9.80 -2.57
CA ASP A 308 -2.96 -10.78 -3.19
C ASP A 308 -4.25 -10.13 -3.72
N ARG A 309 -4.83 -9.20 -2.95
CA ARG A 309 -6.04 -8.46 -3.34
C ARG A 309 -5.88 -7.64 -4.63
N PHE A 310 -4.72 -7.04 -4.89
CA PHE A 310 -4.54 -6.12 -6.02
C PHE A 310 -3.80 -6.73 -7.21
N ILE A 311 -2.83 -7.61 -6.96
CA ILE A 311 -1.99 -8.21 -8.00
C ILE A 311 -1.97 -9.73 -7.94
N GLY A 312 -2.78 -10.35 -7.08
CA GLY A 312 -2.79 -11.78 -6.86
C GLY A 312 -4.00 -12.50 -7.38
N ASP A 313 -4.24 -13.66 -6.80
CA ASP A 313 -5.31 -14.57 -7.19
C ASP A 313 -6.67 -14.09 -6.66
N ALA A 314 -6.67 -13.31 -5.57
CA ALA A 314 -7.85 -12.59 -5.09
C ALA A 314 -8.20 -11.35 -5.93
N SER A 315 -7.30 -10.90 -6.80
CA SER A 315 -7.56 -9.76 -7.68
C SER A 315 -8.54 -10.14 -8.80
N ILE A 316 -9.46 -9.23 -9.11
CA ILE A 316 -10.34 -9.43 -10.25
C ILE A 316 -9.58 -9.07 -11.53
N ASP A 317 -9.76 -9.91 -12.55
CA ASP A 317 -9.29 -9.63 -13.90
C ASP A 317 -9.93 -8.35 -14.44
N PHE A 318 -9.09 -7.34 -14.62
CA PHE A 318 -9.46 -6.00 -15.05
C PHE A 318 -10.13 -6.01 -16.44
N ASP A 319 -9.68 -6.86 -17.36
CA ASP A 319 -10.24 -6.93 -18.71
C ASP A 319 -11.66 -7.50 -18.66
N ASN A 320 -11.88 -8.54 -17.85
CA ASN A 320 -13.20 -9.09 -17.59
C ASN A 320 -14.13 -8.07 -16.90
N ILE A 321 -13.60 -7.26 -15.97
CA ILE A 321 -14.35 -6.17 -15.37
C ILE A 321 -14.78 -5.14 -16.42
N LEU A 322 -13.86 -4.71 -17.27
CA LEU A 322 -14.10 -3.68 -18.29
C LEU A 322 -15.16 -4.13 -19.29
N GLU A 323 -15.13 -5.40 -19.65
CA GLU A 323 -16.11 -6.02 -20.53
C GLU A 323 -17.47 -6.21 -19.84
N ALA A 324 -17.49 -6.79 -18.63
CA ALA A 324 -18.72 -7.07 -17.89
C ALA A 324 -19.44 -5.82 -17.37
N ASN A 325 -18.68 -4.75 -17.06
CA ASN A 325 -19.20 -3.51 -16.48
C ASN A 325 -19.11 -2.34 -17.46
N ARG A 326 -18.96 -2.60 -18.77
CA ARG A 326 -18.77 -1.57 -19.79
C ARG A 326 -19.81 -0.45 -19.75
N GLU A 327 -21.08 -0.78 -19.47
CA GLU A 327 -22.14 0.21 -19.31
C GLU A 327 -22.04 1.01 -18.01
N VAL A 328 -21.63 0.39 -16.90
CA VAL A 328 -21.43 1.07 -15.62
C VAL A 328 -20.23 2.00 -15.72
N LEU A 329 -19.13 1.56 -16.34
CA LEU A 329 -17.97 2.39 -16.63
C LEU A 329 -18.30 3.54 -17.58
N LYS A 330 -19.17 3.32 -18.57
CA LYS A 330 -19.71 4.40 -19.39
C LYS A 330 -20.55 5.38 -18.58
N ARG A 331 -21.35 4.91 -17.62
CA ARG A 331 -22.14 5.79 -16.73
C ARG A 331 -21.25 6.59 -15.78
N LEU A 332 -20.26 5.95 -15.14
CA LEU A 332 -19.23 6.63 -14.34
C LEU A 332 -18.53 7.71 -15.18
N LYS A 333 -18.23 7.41 -16.45
CA LYS A 333 -17.62 8.36 -17.39
C LYS A 333 -18.58 9.46 -17.89
N GLN A 334 -19.88 9.18 -18.00
CA GLN A 334 -20.90 10.14 -18.47
C GLN A 334 -21.40 11.06 -17.36
N ALA A 335 -21.44 10.58 -16.12
CA ALA A 335 -21.72 11.41 -14.96
C ALA A 335 -20.67 12.52 -14.78
N ASP A 336 -19.44 12.30 -15.27
CA ASP A 336 -18.38 13.30 -15.33
C ASP A 336 -18.69 14.44 -16.33
N ASP A 337 -19.37 14.16 -17.45
CA ASP A 337 -19.69 15.15 -18.50
C ASP A 337 -20.89 16.06 -18.11
N ASP A 338 -21.74 15.60 -17.19
CA ASP A 338 -22.90 16.35 -16.69
C ASP A 338 -22.54 17.33 -15.54
N GLU A 339 -21.29 17.32 -15.07
CA GLU A 339 -20.77 18.17 -13.97
C GLU A 339 -19.86 19.34 -14.44
N GLU A 340 -19.62 19.52 -15.75
CA GLU A 340 -19.11 20.78 -16.35
C GLU A 340 -20.24 21.79 -16.61
#